data_AF-A0A972XEM4-F1
#
_entry.id   AF-A0A972XEM4-F1
#
_cell.length_a   1.000
_cell.length_b   1.000
_cell.length_c   1.000
_cell.angle_alpha   90.00
_cell.angle_beta   90.00
_cell.angle_gamma   90.00
#
_symmetry.space_group_name_H-M   'P 1'
#
loop_
_entity.id
_entity.type
_entity.pdbx_description
1 polymer ?
#
loop_
_entity_poly.entity_id
_entity_poly.type
_entity_poly.pdbx_seq_one_letter_code
_entity_poly.pdbx_strand_id
1 'polypeptide(L)'
;ADAIFIELKAHPDVLSQLKIIREELDACCLFNIDVGGPISELQASELKALGIDIAIHPNLARGVFGFAMQNALQHMKDYQKLSSHADQMFTPKQYNQVLGLEDIESWEKQFD
;
A
#
# COMPACT_ATOMS: atom_id res chain seq x y z
N ALA A 1 -21.23 9.34 -12.61
CA ALA A 1 -20.28 8.41 -11.96
C ALA A 1 -20.16 8.83 -10.52
N ASP A 2 -20.09 7.90 -9.57
CA ASP A 2 -20.01 8.19 -8.13
C ASP A 2 -18.62 8.68 -7.69
N ALA A 3 -17.60 8.37 -8.50
CA ALA A 3 -16.25 8.91 -8.38
C ALA A 3 -15.60 9.06 -9.77
N ILE A 4 -14.63 9.95 -9.86
CA ILE A 4 -13.81 10.19 -11.04
C ILE A 4 -12.39 9.71 -10.73
N PHE A 5 -11.89 8.78 -11.54
CA PHE A 5 -10.50 8.34 -11.50
C PHE A 5 -9.63 9.34 -12.27
N ILE A 6 -8.61 9.88 -11.61
CA ILE A 6 -7.72 10.88 -12.20
C ILE A 6 -6.30 10.29 -12.24
N GLU A 7 -5.82 10.07 -13.46
CA GLU A 7 -4.45 9.65 -13.74
C GLU A 7 -3.57 10.88 -13.96
N LEU A 8 -2.80 11.28 -12.95
CA LEU A 8 -1.76 12.29 -13.09
C LEU A 8 -0.39 11.62 -13.01
N LYS A 9 0.45 11.91 -14.00
CA LYS A 9 1.87 11.52 -13.95
C LYS A 9 2.63 12.48 -13.03
N ALA A 10 3.71 12.00 -12.43
CA ALA A 10 4.62 12.85 -11.67
C ALA A 10 5.10 14.03 -12.54
N HIS A 11 4.71 15.23 -12.16
CA HIS A 11 5.04 16.48 -12.86
C HIS A 11 5.25 17.60 -11.83
N PRO A 12 6.19 18.54 -12.04
CA PRO A 12 6.41 19.66 -11.11
C PRO A 12 5.15 20.47 -10.79
N ASP A 13 4.27 20.64 -11.79
CA ASP A 13 3.04 21.43 -11.68
C ASP A 13 1.82 20.64 -11.19
N VAL A 14 2.00 19.39 -10.74
CA VAL A 14 0.87 18.50 -10.40
C VAL A 14 -0.04 19.10 -9.33
N LEU A 15 0.52 19.82 -8.35
CA LEU A 15 -0.26 20.47 -7.28
C LEU A 15 -1.16 21.60 -7.82
N SER A 16 -0.70 22.35 -8.81
CA SER A 16 -1.51 23.40 -9.45
C SER A 16 -2.64 22.80 -10.28
N GLN A 17 -2.37 21.68 -10.97
CA GLN A 17 -3.39 20.95 -11.74
C GLN A 17 -4.49 20.38 -10.83
N LEU A 18 -4.13 19.84 -9.66
CA LEU A 18 -5.09 19.36 -8.67
C LEU A 18 -6.06 20.44 -8.21
N LYS A 19 -5.57 21.68 -7.99
CA LYS A 19 -6.43 22.81 -7.62
C LYS A 19 -7.46 23.12 -8.70
N ILE A 20 -7.04 23.19 -9.97
CA ILE A 20 -7.93 23.45 -11.11
C ILE A 20 -8.99 22.34 -11.21
N ILE A 21 -8.56 21.08 -11.12
CA ILE A 21 -9.45 19.92 -11.13
C ILE A 21 -10.51 20.05 -10.03
N ARG A 22 -10.10 20.44 -8.82
CA ARG A 22 -11.01 20.62 -7.68
C ARG A 22 -11.99 21.78 -7.87
N GLU A 23 -11.57 22.86 -8.51
CA GLU A 23 -12.43 24.00 -8.81
C GLU A 23 -13.48 23.67 -9.89
N GLU A 24 -13.13 22.82 -10.85
CA GLU A 24 -13.98 22.47 -12.00
C GLU A 24 -14.84 21.21 -11.78
N LEU A 25 -14.48 20.33 -10.84
CA LEU A 25 -15.18 19.07 -10.59
C LEU A 25 -15.85 19.02 -9.21
N ASP A 26 -17.19 18.99 -9.22
CA ASP A 26 -18.00 18.69 -8.04
C ASP A 26 -18.29 17.18 -7.94
N ALA A 27 -17.23 16.37 -7.81
CA ALA A 27 -17.33 14.93 -7.67
C ALA A 27 -16.19 14.35 -6.82
N CYS A 28 -16.41 13.16 -6.24
CA CYS A 28 -15.37 12.43 -5.51
C CYS A 28 -14.22 12.08 -6.45
N CYS A 29 -13.00 12.56 -6.14
CA CYS A 29 -11.83 12.33 -6.96
C CYS A 29 -10.92 11.25 -6.36
N LEU A 30 -10.69 10.19 -7.14
CA LEU A 30 -9.80 9.09 -6.82
C LEU A 30 -8.50 9.22 -7.59
N PHE A 31 -7.36 9.09 -6.90
CA PHE A 31 -6.04 9.22 -7.49
C PHE A 31 -5.16 8.01 -7.25
N ASN A 32 -4.47 7.61 -8.30
CA ASN A 32 -3.36 6.67 -8.24
C ASN A 32 -2.10 7.39 -7.76
N ILE A 33 -1.67 7.13 -6.53
CA ILE A 33 -0.43 7.68 -5.98
C ILE A 33 0.70 6.68 -6.20
N ASP A 34 1.58 7.02 -7.15
CA ASP A 34 2.83 6.30 -7.33
C ASP A 34 3.88 6.71 -6.28
N VAL A 35 4.93 5.91 -6.13
CA VAL A 35 5.98 6.05 -5.10
C VAL A 35 6.93 7.26 -5.30
N GLY A 36 6.61 8.20 -6.19
CA GLY A 36 7.50 9.31 -6.50
C GLY A 36 6.79 10.61 -6.84
N GLY A 37 7.56 11.70 -6.75
CA GLY A 37 7.09 13.06 -7.00
C GLY A 37 6.49 13.73 -5.75
N PRO A 38 6.09 15.00 -5.84
CA PRO A 38 5.68 15.78 -4.67
C PRO A 38 4.48 15.21 -3.90
N ILE A 39 3.62 14.43 -4.57
CA ILE A 39 2.40 13.87 -3.97
C ILE A 39 2.74 12.73 -3.00
N SER A 40 3.81 11.96 -3.22
CA SER A 40 4.17 10.83 -2.34
C SER A 40 4.64 11.27 -0.95
N GLU A 41 5.02 12.53 -0.79
CA GLU A 41 5.50 13.11 0.47
C GLU A 41 4.37 13.67 1.35
N LEU A 42 3.14 13.71 0.84
CA LEU A 42 2.01 14.34 1.50
C LEU A 42 1.26 13.38 2.42
N GLN A 43 0.83 13.90 3.57
CA GLN A 43 -0.08 13.21 4.48
C GLN A 43 -1.51 13.17 3.90
N ALA A 44 -2.33 12.24 4.40
CA ALA A 44 -3.72 12.10 3.97
C ALA A 44 -4.54 13.41 4.11
N SER A 45 -4.29 14.22 5.14
CA SER A 45 -4.92 15.52 5.34
C SER A 45 -4.54 16.53 4.26
N GLU A 46 -3.28 16.52 3.83
CA GLU A 46 -2.75 17.41 2.78
C GLU A 46 -3.29 16.99 1.40
N LEU A 47 -3.33 15.68 1.12
CA LEU A 47 -3.97 15.13 -0.08
C LEU A 47 -5.45 15.56 -0.15
N LYS A 48 -6.18 15.45 0.96
CA LYS A 48 -7.57 15.88 1.04
C LYS A 48 -7.74 17.38 0.79
N ALA A 49 -6.85 18.21 1.34
CA ALA A 49 -6.85 19.65 1.12
C ALA A 49 -6.59 20.04 -0.35
N LEU A 50 -5.93 19.18 -1.13
CA LEU A 50 -5.70 19.36 -2.56
C LEU A 50 -6.83 18.84 -3.45
N GLY A 51 -7.92 18.30 -2.86
CA GLY A 51 -9.05 17.76 -3.60
C GLY A 51 -8.94 16.29 -3.97
N ILE A 52 -8.01 15.54 -3.35
CA ILE A 52 -7.92 14.09 -3.47
C ILE A 52 -8.81 13.47 -2.39
N ASP A 53 -9.95 12.92 -2.78
CA ASP A 53 -10.88 12.29 -1.83
C ASP A 53 -10.46 10.87 -1.47
N ILE A 54 -9.91 10.14 -2.45
CA ILE A 54 -9.42 8.77 -2.29
C ILE A 54 -8.04 8.67 -2.92
N ALA A 55 -7.06 8.24 -2.14
CA ALA A 55 -5.73 7.89 -2.61
C ALA A 55 -5.58 6.37 -2.65
N ILE A 56 -5.16 5.81 -3.79
CA ILE A 56 -4.83 4.39 -3.91
C ILE A 56 -3.34 4.21 -4.21
N HIS A 57 -2.77 3.11 -3.71
CA HIS A 57 -1.37 2.73 -3.93
C HIS A 57 -1.26 1.35 -4.57
N PRO A 58 -1.63 1.18 -5.84
CA PRO A 58 -1.75 -0.14 -6.47
C PRO A 58 -0.41 -0.89 -6.54
N ASN A 59 0.70 -0.14 -6.61
CA ASN A 59 2.05 -0.69 -6.73
C ASN A 59 2.69 -1.11 -5.39
N LEU A 60 2.11 -0.74 -4.25
CA LEU A 60 2.77 -0.90 -2.95
C LEU A 60 3.05 -2.37 -2.63
N ALA A 61 2.00 -3.20 -2.68
CA ALA A 61 2.11 -4.61 -2.34
C ALA A 61 3.11 -5.34 -3.24
N ARG A 62 3.03 -5.14 -4.57
CA ARG A 62 3.96 -5.78 -5.52
C ARG A 62 5.41 -5.34 -5.29
N GLY A 63 5.63 -4.06 -5.01
CA GLY A 63 6.96 -3.49 -4.80
C GLY A 63 7.62 -4.03 -3.54
N VAL A 64 6.88 -4.00 -2.42
CA VAL A 64 7.35 -4.49 -1.13
C VAL A 64 7.59 -6.00 -1.17
N PHE A 65 6.62 -6.78 -1.68
CA PHE A 65 6.75 -8.23 -1.77
C PHE A 65 7.94 -8.64 -2.65
N GLY A 66 8.06 -8.03 -3.84
CA GLY A 66 9.16 -8.32 -4.76
C GLY A 66 10.52 -8.06 -4.14
N PHE A 67 10.68 -6.92 -3.46
CA PHE A 67 11.92 -6.57 -2.78
C PHE A 67 12.27 -7.53 -1.64
N ALA A 68 11.31 -7.83 -0.76
CA ALA A 68 11.53 -8.77 0.35
C ALA A 68 11.90 -10.17 -0.15
N MET A 69 11.19 -10.67 -1.17
CA MET A 69 11.49 -11.97 -1.77
C MET A 69 12.88 -12.00 -2.43
N GLN A 70 13.25 -10.95 -3.16
CA GLN A 70 14.57 -10.84 -3.77
C GLN A 70 15.68 -10.89 -2.71
N ASN A 71 15.51 -10.17 -1.59
CA ASN A 71 16.48 -10.17 -0.50
C ASN A 71 16.61 -11.53 0.16
N ALA A 72 15.49 -12.21 0.42
CA ALA A 72 15.50 -13.56 1.01
C ALA A 72 16.21 -14.58 0.10
N LEU A 73 15.93 -14.55 -1.20
CA LEU A 73 16.56 -15.43 -2.18
C LEU A 73 18.06 -15.14 -2.33
N GLN A 74 18.45 -13.86 -2.34
CA GLN A 74 19.85 -13.47 -2.39
C GLN A 74 20.60 -13.93 -1.14
N HIS A 75 20.00 -13.76 0.06
CA HIS A 75 20.57 -14.29 1.30
C HIS A 75 20.75 -15.80 1.25
N MET A 76 19.75 -16.54 0.77
CA MET A 76 19.83 -17.99 0.63
C MET A 76 20.95 -18.40 -0.32
N LYS A 77 21.15 -17.67 -1.43
CA LYS A 77 22.23 -17.92 -2.38
C LYS A 77 23.62 -17.71 -1.76
N ASP A 78 23.81 -16.64 -0.99
CA ASP A 78 25.12 -16.26 -0.45
C ASP A 78 25.51 -17.07 0.79
N TYR A 79 24.54 -17.35 1.68
CA TYR A 79 24.80 -17.96 2.98
C TYR A 79 24.34 -19.41 3.09
N GLN A 80 23.60 -19.92 2.10
CA GLN A 80 23.08 -21.29 2.04
C GLN A 80 22.27 -21.72 3.28
N LYS A 81 21.69 -20.76 4.00
CA LYS A 81 20.84 -20.97 5.17
C LYS A 81 19.88 -19.79 5.35
N LEU A 82 18.78 -20.01 6.08
CA LEU A 82 17.77 -18.99 6.38
C LEU A 82 17.88 -18.40 7.79
N SER A 83 18.64 -19.02 8.69
CA SER A 83 18.65 -18.66 10.11
C SER A 83 19.06 -17.20 10.38
N SER A 84 19.90 -16.63 9.53
CA SER A 84 20.40 -15.25 9.59
C SER A 84 19.49 -14.23 8.89
N HIS A 85 18.34 -14.65 8.36
CA HIS A 85 17.34 -13.79 7.72
C HIS A 85 15.95 -13.90 8.40
N ALA A 86 15.85 -14.72 9.46
CA ALA A 86 14.58 -15.04 10.10
C ALA A 86 13.88 -13.82 10.72
N ASP A 87 14.63 -12.77 11.08
CA ASP A 87 14.12 -11.50 11.59
C ASP A 87 13.41 -10.63 10.54
N GLN A 88 13.58 -10.96 9.25
CA GLN A 88 12.91 -10.31 8.12
C GLN A 88 11.72 -11.13 7.59
N MET A 89 11.34 -12.21 8.28
CA MET A 89 10.25 -13.11 7.89
C MET A 89 9.12 -13.06 8.93
N PHE A 90 7.91 -13.43 8.52
CA PHE A 90 6.87 -13.71 9.49
C PHE A 90 7.25 -14.92 10.35
N THR A 91 7.13 -14.75 11.66
CA THR A 91 7.07 -15.88 12.59
C THR A 91 5.77 -16.66 12.37
N PRO A 92 5.70 -17.95 12.74
CA PRO A 92 4.45 -18.73 12.70
C PRO A 92 3.30 -18.04 13.47
N LYS A 93 3.61 -17.40 14.60
CA LYS A 93 2.61 -16.65 15.38
C LYS A 93 2.04 -15.46 14.61
N GLN A 94 2.90 -14.64 13.99
CA GLN A 94 2.44 -13.51 13.18
C GLN A 94 1.63 -13.98 11.96
N TYR A 95 2.06 -15.07 11.31
CA TYR A 95 1.34 -15.66 10.20
C TYR A 95 -0.07 -16.11 10.60
N ASN A 96 -0.19 -16.86 11.70
CA ASN A 96 -1.49 -17.32 12.22
C ASN A 96 -2.40 -16.16 12.61
N GLN A 97 -1.83 -15.10 13.22
CA GLN A 97 -2.57 -13.90 13.58
C GLN A 97 -3.12 -13.17 12.34
N VAL A 98 -2.31 -13.02 11.28
CA VAL A 98 -2.74 -12.39 10.01
C VAL A 98 -3.83 -13.21 9.32
N LEU A 99 -3.78 -14.54 9.43
CA LEU A 99 -4.82 -15.42 8.90
C LEU A 99 -6.12 -15.42 9.72
N GLY A 100 -6.13 -14.85 10.91
CA GLY A 100 -7.30 -14.90 11.80
C GLY A 100 -7.62 -16.31 12.30
N LEU A 101 -6.61 -17.18 12.41
CA LEU A 101 -6.84 -18.58 12.82
C LEU A 101 -7.46 -18.69 14.22
N GLU A 102 -7.14 -17.76 15.12
CA GLU A 102 -7.72 -17.72 16.47
C GLU A 102 -9.25 -17.53 16.44
N ASP A 103 -9.76 -16.74 15.49
CA ASP A 103 -11.21 -16.53 15.33
C ASP A 103 -11.88 -17.82 14.81
N ILE A 104 -11.22 -18.52 13.89
CA ILE A 104 -11.69 -19.80 13.34
C ILE A 104 -11.72 -20.87 14.43
N GLU A 105 -10.63 -21.04 15.18
CA GLU A 105 -10.55 -22.00 16.29
C GLU A 105 -11.58 -21.69 17.38
N SER A 106 -11.85 -20.40 17.65
CA SER A 106 -12.87 -19.97 18.61
C SER A 106 -14.29 -20.24 18.13
N TRP A 107 -14.53 -20.13 16.82
CA TRP A 107 -15.79 -20.52 16.21
C TRP A 107 -16.00 -22.04 16.24
N GLU A 108 -14.96 -22.83 15.94
CA GLU A 108 -15.01 -24.31 15.93
C GLU A 108 -15.36 -24.88 17.32
N LYS A 109 -14.80 -24.33 18.40
CA LYS A 109 -15.09 -24.74 19.79
C LYS A 109 -16.56 -24.64 20.21
N GLN A 110 -17.40 -23.97 19.43
CA GLN A 110 -18.84 -23.91 19.69
C GLN A 110 -19.56 -25.20 19.28
N PHE A 111 -18.90 -26.08 18.52
CA PHE A 111 -19.45 -27.31 17.97
C PHE A 111 -18.82 -28.59 18.55
N ASP A 112 -17.80 -28.44 19.42
CA ASP A 112 -17.20 -29.51 20.22
C ASP A 112 -17.89 -29.66 21.59
#